data_AF-A0A9D5ESR8-F1
#
_entry.id   AF-A0A9D5ESR8-F1
#
_cell.length_a   1.000
_cell.length_b   1.000
_cell.length_c   1.000
_cell.angle_alpha   90.00
_cell.angle_beta   90.00
_cell.angle_gamma   90.00
#
_symmetry.space_group_name_H-M   'P 1'
#
loop_
_entity.id
_entity.type
_entity.pdbx_description
1 polymer ?
#
loop_
_entity_poly.entity_id
_entity_poly.type
_entity_poly.pdbx_seq_one_letter_code
_entity_poly.pdbx_strand_id
1 'polypeptide(L)'
;MDRIPIVLVMAVASVFAGGCGPSERELREARERLEQKERTLSVLNTEADRWDGSPEFTTSAVDAYGQPLTWRVEKTTFNYVLELRSSGPDQLPKNTDDVVVTRKKSHGETSLTKQASKAVEEMSSAGTSGIIKGVKKGLLGGGEDPKK
;
A
#
# COMPACT_ATOMS: atom_id res chain seq x y z
N MET A 1 -61.00 36.44 -32.02
CA MET A 1 -60.45 37.68 -31.43
C MET A 1 -60.48 37.46 -29.93
N ASP A 2 -59.39 36.95 -29.35
CA ASP A 2 -58.29 37.74 -28.72
C ASP A 2 -58.66 38.04 -27.24
N ARG A 3 -57.88 37.81 -26.18
CA ARG A 3 -56.49 37.39 -25.94
C ARG A 3 -56.42 36.91 -24.47
N ILE A 4 -55.62 35.88 -24.22
CA ILE A 4 -55.26 35.40 -22.87
C ILE A 4 -54.29 36.41 -22.24
N PRO A 5 -54.46 36.86 -20.98
CA PRO A 5 -53.47 37.71 -20.33
C PRO A 5 -52.24 36.89 -19.92
N ILE A 6 -51.24 36.95 -20.79
CA ILE A 6 -49.85 36.50 -20.63
C ILE A 6 -49.17 37.43 -19.61
N VAL A 7 -49.50 37.30 -18.32
CA VAL A 7 -48.84 38.09 -17.26
C VAL A 7 -48.27 37.22 -16.14
N LEU A 8 -48.60 35.93 -16.07
CA LEU A 8 -48.23 35.08 -14.91
C LEU A 8 -47.08 34.06 -15.15
N VAL A 9 -46.36 34.10 -16.28
CA VAL A 9 -45.32 33.08 -16.57
C VAL A 9 -43.89 33.63 -16.57
N MET A 10 -43.72 34.96 -16.48
CA MET A 10 -42.42 35.64 -16.66
C MET A 10 -41.85 36.21 -15.34
N ALA A 11 -42.00 35.52 -14.20
CA ALA A 11 -41.43 36.01 -12.94
C ALA A 11 -40.69 34.96 -12.08
N VAL A 12 -40.63 33.69 -12.52
CA VAL A 12 -40.02 32.61 -11.71
C VAL A 12 -38.82 31.93 -12.43
N ALA A 13 -38.34 32.50 -13.54
CA ALA A 13 -37.21 31.94 -14.29
C ALA A 13 -35.86 32.65 -14.03
N SER A 14 -35.82 33.73 -13.24
CA SER A 14 -34.66 34.63 -13.20
C SER A 14 -33.70 34.43 -12.02
N VAL A 15 -33.91 33.44 -11.14
CA VAL A 15 -33.14 33.30 -9.88
C VAL A 15 -32.10 32.16 -9.90
N PHE A 16 -31.97 31.42 -11.00
CA PHE A 16 -31.12 30.20 -11.06
C PHE A 16 -29.90 30.29 -12.00
N ALA A 17 -29.18 31.41 -12.03
CA ALA A 17 -27.90 31.48 -12.76
C ALA A 17 -26.80 32.30 -12.07
N GLY A 18 -26.89 32.48 -10.75
CA GLY A 18 -25.83 33.06 -9.92
C GLY A 18 -25.02 31.98 -9.23
N GLY A 19 -24.62 30.91 -9.93
CA GLY A 19 -23.65 29.98 -9.38
C GLY A 19 -22.31 30.69 -9.27
N CYS A 20 -21.83 30.92 -8.05
CA CYS A 20 -20.44 31.30 -7.78
C CYS A 20 -19.52 30.19 -8.30
N GLY A 21 -19.22 30.22 -9.60
CA GLY A 21 -18.14 29.42 -10.18
C GLY A 21 -16.80 29.98 -9.69
N PRO A 22 -15.77 29.12 -9.56
CA PRO A 22 -14.44 29.59 -9.21
C PRO A 22 -14.00 30.63 -10.24
N SER A 23 -13.43 31.72 -9.74
CA SER A 23 -12.83 32.75 -10.57
C SER A 23 -11.73 32.13 -11.44
N GLU A 24 -11.44 32.73 -12.61
CA GLU A 24 -10.34 32.27 -13.48
C GLU A 24 -8.99 32.20 -12.74
N ARG A 25 -8.82 33.06 -11.74
CA ARG A 25 -7.66 33.06 -10.86
C ARG A 25 -7.61 31.81 -9.97
N GLU A 26 -8.71 31.43 -9.35
CA GLU A 26 -8.79 30.20 -8.52
C GLU A 26 -8.53 28.95 -9.36
N LEU A 27 -9.03 28.91 -10.60
CA LEU A 27 -8.75 27.81 -11.53
C LEU A 27 -7.27 27.72 -11.90
N ARG A 28 -6.61 28.87 -12.11
CA ARG A 28 -5.17 28.91 -12.39
C ARG A 28 -4.36 28.43 -11.19
N GLU A 29 -4.65 28.95 -10.00
CA GLU A 29 -3.98 28.53 -8.76
C GLU A 29 -4.20 27.02 -8.48
N ALA A 30 -5.41 26.50 -8.74
CA ALA A 30 -5.69 25.08 -8.62
C ALA A 30 -4.88 24.24 -9.63
N ARG A 31 -4.75 24.70 -10.88
CA ARG A 31 -3.95 24.01 -11.90
C ARG A 31 -2.46 24.01 -11.54
N GLU A 32 -1.92 25.12 -11.07
CA GLU A 32 -0.51 25.21 -10.64
C GLU A 32 -0.23 24.24 -9.48
N ARG A 33 -1.14 24.14 -8.50
CA ARG A 33 -1.01 23.16 -7.40
C ARG A 33 -1.02 21.72 -7.90
N LEU A 34 -1.88 21.39 -8.86
CA LEU A 34 -1.94 20.05 -9.45
C LEU A 34 -0.65 19.72 -10.21
N GLU A 35 -0.16 20.64 -11.03
CA GLU A 35 1.09 20.45 -11.78
C GLU A 35 2.29 20.24 -10.86
N GLN A 36 2.39 20.99 -9.76
CA GLN A 36 3.43 20.79 -8.75
C GLN A 36 3.32 19.42 -8.08
N LYS A 37 2.10 18.99 -7.74
CA LYS A 37 1.87 17.67 -7.14
C LYS A 37 2.26 16.54 -8.10
N GLU A 38 1.95 16.66 -9.38
CA GLU A 38 2.35 15.69 -10.41
C GLU A 38 3.87 15.62 -10.58
N ARG A 39 4.56 16.77 -10.59
CA ARG A 39 6.03 16.84 -10.64
C ARG A 39 6.66 16.16 -9.42
N THR A 40 6.17 16.46 -8.22
CA THR A 40 6.62 15.81 -6.98
C THR A 40 6.40 14.30 -7.03
N LEU A 41 5.24 13.85 -7.50
CA LEU A 41 4.96 12.42 -7.68
C LEU A 41 5.91 11.76 -8.69
N SER A 42 6.26 12.46 -9.77
CA SER A 42 7.24 11.97 -10.74
C SER A 42 8.60 11.76 -10.10
N VAL A 43 9.10 12.76 -9.35
CA VAL A 43 10.39 12.66 -8.64
C VAL A 43 10.36 11.49 -7.66
N LEU A 44 9.31 11.40 -6.84
CA LEU A 44 9.13 10.29 -5.89
C LEU A 44 9.15 8.92 -6.57
N ASN A 45 8.47 8.76 -7.71
CA ASN A 45 8.47 7.49 -8.43
C ASN A 45 9.85 7.16 -9.01
N THR A 46 10.53 8.12 -9.64
CA THR A 46 11.89 7.92 -10.17
C THR A 46 12.86 7.50 -9.06
N GLU A 47 12.75 8.15 -7.90
CA GLU A 47 13.57 7.86 -6.74
C GLU A 47 13.20 6.53 -6.06
N ALA A 48 11.94 6.11 -6.15
CA ALA A 48 11.50 4.82 -5.66
C ALA A 48 11.95 3.69 -6.61
N ASP A 49 11.98 3.94 -7.91
CA ASP A 49 12.31 2.94 -8.93
C ASP A 49 13.81 2.66 -9.00
N ARG A 50 14.66 3.63 -8.66
CA ARG A 50 16.12 3.41 -8.55
C ARG A 50 16.49 2.51 -7.36
N TRP A 51 15.59 2.35 -6.38
CA TRP A 51 15.87 1.54 -5.20
C TRP A 51 15.99 0.06 -5.59
N ASP A 52 17.10 -0.55 -5.22
CA ASP A 52 17.45 -1.92 -5.56
C ASP A 52 16.77 -2.96 -4.66
N GLY A 53 16.22 -2.55 -3.51
CA GLY A 53 15.67 -3.45 -2.50
C GLY A 53 16.57 -3.60 -1.27
N SER A 54 17.65 -2.81 -1.17
CA SER A 54 18.55 -2.77 -0.03
C SER A 54 17.86 -2.27 1.25
N PRO A 55 18.28 -2.74 2.44
CA PRO A 55 17.86 -2.16 3.73
C PRO A 55 18.30 -0.69 3.89
N GLU A 56 19.33 -0.28 3.17
CA GLU A 56 19.83 1.09 3.17
C GLU A 56 19.38 1.80 1.89
N PHE A 57 18.76 2.96 2.07
CA PHE A 57 18.40 3.86 0.98
C PHE A 57 18.75 5.27 1.42
N THR A 58 19.33 6.06 0.52
CA THR A 58 19.65 7.48 0.76
C THR A 58 19.35 8.28 -0.48
N THR A 59 18.64 9.39 -0.36
CA THR A 59 18.39 10.31 -1.47
C THR A 59 18.74 11.74 -1.07
N SER A 60 19.21 12.52 -2.05
CA SER A 60 19.34 13.98 -1.96
C SER A 60 18.33 14.68 -2.87
N ALA A 61 17.34 13.94 -3.39
CA ALA A 61 16.32 14.50 -4.25
C ALA A 61 15.40 15.44 -3.46
N VAL A 62 14.90 16.43 -4.19
CA VAL A 62 14.08 17.52 -3.69
C VAL A 62 12.77 17.48 -4.45
N ASP A 63 11.66 17.74 -3.76
CA ASP A 63 10.35 17.83 -4.39
C ASP A 63 10.18 19.11 -5.23
N ALA A 64 9.03 19.27 -5.88
CA ALA A 64 8.72 20.46 -6.66
C ALA A 64 8.54 21.73 -5.81
N TYR A 65 8.47 21.59 -4.48
CA TYR A 65 8.31 22.68 -3.52
C TYR A 65 9.66 23.11 -2.91
N GLY A 66 10.77 22.48 -3.33
CA GLY A 66 12.11 22.81 -2.84
C GLY A 66 12.47 22.15 -1.52
N GLN A 67 11.70 21.17 -1.05
CA GLN A 67 11.96 20.45 0.20
C GLN A 67 12.63 19.10 -0.04
N PRO A 68 13.57 18.69 0.83
CA PRO A 68 14.17 17.37 0.74
C PRO A 68 13.12 16.30 1.02
N LEU A 69 13.19 15.20 0.25
CA LEU A 69 12.32 14.06 0.49
C LEU A 69 12.67 13.39 1.82
N THR A 70 11.65 12.81 2.46
CA THR A 70 11.83 11.93 3.62
C THR A 70 11.64 10.49 3.18
N TRP A 71 12.37 9.56 3.79
CA TRP A 71 12.31 8.16 3.44
C TRP A 71 12.42 7.25 4.65
N ARG A 72 11.86 6.05 4.51
CA ARG A 72 11.96 4.99 5.51
C ARG A 72 11.98 3.65 4.80
N VAL A 73 12.94 2.80 5.15
CA VAL A 73 12.95 1.39 4.74
C VAL A 73 12.56 0.55 5.94
N GLU A 74 11.55 -0.29 5.77
CA GLU A 74 11.09 -1.22 6.80
C GLU A 74 11.27 -2.67 6.33
N LYS A 75 11.87 -3.50 7.18
CA LYS A 75 11.97 -4.94 6.96
C LYS A 75 10.71 -5.63 7.47
N THR A 76 9.97 -6.23 6.57
CA THR A 76 8.87 -7.15 6.88
C THR A 76 9.37 -8.58 6.85
N THR A 77 8.49 -9.54 7.13
CA THR A 77 8.81 -10.98 7.15
C THR A 77 9.39 -11.51 5.83
N PHE A 78 9.00 -10.93 4.70
CA PHE A 78 9.36 -11.41 3.36
C PHE A 78 9.98 -10.34 2.46
N ASN A 79 9.80 -9.06 2.80
CA ASN A 79 10.13 -7.94 1.91
C ASN A 79 10.79 -6.81 2.69
N TYR A 80 11.66 -6.07 2.01
CA TYR A 80 11.88 -4.68 2.36
C TYR A 80 10.77 -3.82 1.74
N VAL A 81 10.35 -2.78 2.47
CA VAL A 81 9.35 -1.81 2.05
C VAL A 81 9.99 -0.42 2.15
N LEU A 82 10.16 0.25 1.01
CA LEU A 82 10.58 1.64 0.96
C LEU A 82 9.34 2.52 0.92
N GLU A 83 9.26 3.47 1.85
CA GLU A 83 8.33 4.60 1.82
C GLU A 83 9.13 5.87 1.54
N LEU A 84 8.72 6.62 0.52
CA LEU A 84 9.21 7.96 0.18
C LEU A 84 8.07 8.95 0.34
N ARG A 85 8.36 10.13 0.92
CA ARG A 85 7.36 11.13 1.25
C ARG A 85 7.87 12.55 1.00
N SER A 86 7.00 13.36 0.41
CA SER A 86 7.07 14.83 0.40
C SER A 86 5.92 15.37 1.24
N SER A 87 6.21 16.37 2.09
CA SER A 87 5.20 17.06 2.92
C SER A 87 4.37 18.09 2.12
N GLY A 88 4.57 18.19 0.81
CA GLY A 88 3.82 19.13 -0.01
C GLY A 88 4.12 20.61 0.28
N PRO A 89 3.23 21.52 -0.13
CA PRO A 89 3.47 22.97 -0.09
C PRO A 89 3.44 23.56 1.33
N ASP A 90 2.71 22.96 2.27
CA ASP A 90 2.58 23.47 3.64
C ASP A 90 3.70 22.99 4.56
N GLN A 91 4.51 22.03 4.09
CA GLN A 91 5.69 21.50 4.76
C GLN A 91 5.39 20.80 6.09
N LEU A 92 4.11 20.52 6.37
CA LEU A 92 3.70 19.82 7.58
C LEU A 92 3.58 18.33 7.26
N PRO A 93 4.30 17.45 8.00
CA PRO A 93 4.22 16.03 7.72
C PRO A 93 2.88 15.44 8.20
N LYS A 94 2.45 14.36 7.53
CA LYS A 94 1.31 13.51 7.89
C LYS A 94 -0.05 14.21 7.77
N ASN A 95 -0.20 15.07 6.77
CA ASN A 95 -1.47 15.70 6.43
C ASN A 95 -2.03 15.14 5.10
N THR A 96 -3.01 15.83 4.52
CA THR A 96 -3.62 15.46 3.23
C THR A 96 -2.80 15.94 2.02
N ASP A 97 -1.90 16.90 2.24
CA ASP A 97 -1.02 17.46 1.23
C ASP A 97 0.23 16.59 0.98
N ASP A 98 0.55 15.70 1.92
CA ASP A 98 1.58 14.68 1.79
C ASP A 98 1.41 13.86 0.50
N VAL A 99 2.51 13.71 -0.24
CA VAL A 99 2.61 12.77 -1.36
C VAL A 99 3.52 11.63 -0.95
N VAL A 100 2.97 10.42 -0.90
CA VAL A 100 3.67 9.22 -0.44
C VAL A 100 3.72 8.18 -1.55
N VAL A 101 4.91 7.64 -1.79
CA VAL A 101 5.13 6.51 -2.70
C VAL A 101 5.74 5.36 -1.93
N THR A 102 5.22 4.16 -2.16
CA THR A 102 5.73 2.94 -1.53
C THR A 102 6.17 1.93 -2.60
N ARG A 103 7.35 1.33 -2.39
CA ARG A 103 7.85 0.19 -3.18
C ARG A 103 8.17 -0.97 -2.26
N LYS A 104 8.02 -2.19 -2.79
CA LYS A 104 8.27 -3.42 -2.05
C LYS A 104 9.16 -4.33 -2.87
N LYS A 105 10.18 -4.90 -2.26
CA LYS A 105 11.06 -5.91 -2.88
C LYS A 105 11.32 -7.03 -1.89
N SER A 106 11.26 -8.27 -2.39
CA SER A 106 11.54 -9.45 -1.57
C SER A 106 13.02 -9.48 -1.19
N HIS A 107 13.32 -9.76 0.07
CA HIS A 107 14.70 -9.88 0.53
C HIS A 107 15.26 -11.30 0.38
N GLY A 108 14.45 -12.27 -0.04
CA GLY A 108 14.88 -13.65 -0.30
C GLY A 108 15.31 -14.47 0.94
N GLU A 109 15.64 -13.83 2.07
CA GLU A 109 16.04 -14.51 3.32
C GLU A 109 14.96 -15.47 3.88
N THR A 110 13.69 -15.19 3.59
CA THR A 110 12.53 -15.97 4.02
C THR A 110 11.71 -16.35 2.78
N SER A 111 11.69 -17.63 2.42
CA SER A 111 10.77 -18.13 1.40
C SER A 111 9.47 -18.62 2.04
N LEU A 112 8.36 -18.51 1.31
CA LEU A 112 7.07 -19.11 1.72
C LEU A 112 7.22 -20.61 2.01
N THR A 113 8.04 -21.31 1.23
CA THR A 113 8.40 -22.71 1.47
C THR A 113 9.11 -22.92 2.79
N LYS A 114 10.05 -22.05 3.19
CA LYS A 114 10.78 -22.19 4.46
C LYS A 114 9.89 -21.93 5.67
N GLN A 115 8.92 -21.01 5.58
CA GLN A 115 7.91 -20.84 6.63
C GLN A 115 6.90 -21.99 6.66
N ALA A 116 6.47 -22.49 5.51
CA ALA A 116 5.61 -23.68 5.44
C ALA A 116 6.32 -24.90 6.02
N SER A 117 7.60 -25.11 5.70
CA SER A 117 8.43 -26.17 6.28
C SER A 117 8.57 -26.00 7.79
N LYS A 118 8.82 -24.79 8.31
CA LYS A 118 8.85 -24.55 9.76
C LYS A 118 7.51 -24.84 10.44
N ALA A 119 6.39 -24.43 9.84
CA ALA A 119 5.06 -24.70 10.38
C ALA A 119 4.74 -26.21 10.37
N VAL A 120 5.16 -26.93 9.31
CA VAL A 120 5.02 -28.40 9.23
C VAL A 120 5.95 -29.09 10.23
N GLU A 121 7.17 -28.60 10.45
CA GLU A 121 8.10 -29.12 11.46
C GLU A 121 7.60 -28.85 12.89
N GLU A 122 6.99 -27.70 13.17
CA GLU A 122 6.34 -27.41 14.44
C GLU A 122 5.08 -28.27 14.66
N MET A 123 4.24 -28.45 13.63
CA MET A 123 3.10 -29.38 13.71
C MET A 123 3.55 -30.85 13.84
N SER A 124 4.63 -31.22 13.18
CA SER A 124 5.24 -32.56 13.25
C SER A 124 5.85 -32.82 14.64
N SER A 125 6.59 -31.87 15.20
CA SER A 125 7.15 -31.98 16.54
C SER A 125 6.08 -31.93 17.65
N ALA A 126 5.00 -31.18 17.45
CA ALA A 126 3.83 -31.25 18.31
C ALA A 126 3.05 -32.58 18.16
N GLY A 127 2.98 -33.14 16.95
CA GLY A 127 2.29 -34.40 16.64
C GLY A 127 3.07 -35.68 16.96
N THR A 128 4.38 -35.61 17.17
CA THR A 128 5.25 -36.78 17.43
C THR A 128 5.56 -37.02 18.90
N SER A 129 5.17 -36.13 19.82
CA SER A 129 5.36 -36.36 21.26
C SER A 129 4.26 -37.20 21.93
N GLY A 130 3.15 -37.50 21.24
CA GLY A 130 1.96 -38.11 21.86
C GLY A 130 1.60 -39.55 21.48
N ILE A 131 2.01 -40.07 20.31
CA ILE A 131 1.52 -41.35 19.80
C ILE A 131 2.66 -41.94 18.95
N ILE A 132 3.52 -42.84 19.44
CA ILE A 132 3.32 -44.29 19.38
C ILE A 132 4.25 -44.91 20.45
N LYS A 133 3.70 -45.20 21.64
CA LYS A 133 4.26 -46.19 22.57
C LYS A 133 3.59 -47.57 22.41
N GLY A 134 2.80 -47.77 21.34
CA GLY A 134 1.82 -48.87 21.27
C GLY A 134 1.83 -49.79 20.04
N VAL A 135 2.66 -49.58 19.01
CA VAL A 135 2.63 -50.41 17.77
C VAL A 135 3.97 -51.12 17.53
N LYS A 136 4.60 -51.63 18.59
CA LYS A 136 5.79 -52.49 18.47
C LYS A 136 5.68 -53.81 19.24
N LYS A 137 4.46 -54.34 19.36
CA LYS A 137 4.21 -55.66 19.99
C LYS A 137 3.37 -56.64 19.14
N GLY A 138 3.12 -56.34 17.86
CA GLY A 138 2.26 -57.17 17.00
C GLY A 138 2.83 -57.60 15.65
N LEU A 139 4.05 -57.19 15.27
CA LEU A 139 4.61 -57.49 13.94
C LEU A 139 5.96 -58.22 13.95
N LEU A 140 6.47 -58.55 15.15
CA LEU A 140 7.73 -59.28 15.34
C LEU A 140 7.56 -60.23 16.53
N GLY A 141 7.35 -61.51 16.26
CA GLY A 141 7.41 -62.58 17.25
C GLY A 141 6.19 -63.48 17.25
N GLY A 142 6.25 -64.57 16.48
CA GLY A 142 5.25 -65.61 16.50
C GLY A 142 5.52 -66.73 15.50
N GLY A 143 6.79 -67.14 15.38
CA GLY A 143 7.14 -68.41 14.78
C GLY A 143 7.54 -69.37 15.88
N GLU A 144 6.66 -70.30 16.25
CA GLU A 144 6.98 -71.56 16.92
C GLU A 144 5.89 -72.59 16.55
N ASP A 145 6.17 -73.43 15.55
CA ASP A 145 5.85 -74.87 15.64
C ASP A 145 6.90 -75.51 16.57
N PRO A 146 6.69 -76.61 17.33
CA PRO A 146 5.74 -77.73 17.09
C PRO A 146 5.07 -78.36 18.35
N LYS A 147 4.10 -79.27 18.14
CA LYS A 147 3.91 -80.62 18.78
C LYS A 147 2.44 -81.05 18.91
N LYS A 148 1.99 -81.93 18.01
CA LYS A 148 1.44 -83.26 18.36
C LYS A 148 1.37 -84.15 17.13
#